data_AF-Q4DPB4-F1
#
_entry.id   AF-Q4DPB4-F1
#
_cell.length_a   1.000
_cell.length_b   1.000
_cell.length_c   1.000
_cell.angle_alpha   90.00
_cell.angle_beta   90.00
_cell.angle_gamma   90.00
#
_symmetry.space_group_name_H-M   'P 1'
#
loop_
_entity.id
_entity.type
_entity.pdbx_description
1 polymer ?
#
loop_
_entity_poly.entity_id
_entity_poly.type
_entity_poly.pdbx_seq_one_letter_code
_entity_poly.pdbx_strand_id
1 'polypeptide(L)'
;MASDDLADEKNALRTRVSVLEQELRQRTADCTKLRDELRAFEELKKKNESQRELILALRGELDFLRAAHLSAVEALEKKKKEDRDREHRESIQSINARLGADASPKNGSPKASAPKLGAAGGLVPTSSGPQVLLKSSNISSLGFAPVRRPVDFLGGQQNSLQQCGTAGSGHGDEDEAARLMEMVHDEALLNVKYAEVADQEEKELRERFEALRRR
;
A
#
# COMPACT_ATOMS: atom_id res chain seq x y z
N MET A 1 41.23 -53.65 62.94
CA MET A 1 40.85 -54.40 61.73
C MET A 1 39.36 -54.22 61.47
N ALA A 2 38.44 -55.04 62.00
CA ALA A 2 36.99 -54.87 61.72
C ALA A 2 36.40 -53.49 62.10
N SER A 3 36.95 -52.84 63.13
CA SER A 3 36.56 -51.47 63.52
C SER A 3 36.96 -50.40 62.51
N ASP A 4 38.09 -50.62 61.83
CA ASP A 4 38.71 -49.65 60.92
C ASP A 4 38.02 -49.74 59.56
N ASP A 5 37.75 -50.96 59.08
CA ASP A 5 36.95 -51.22 57.87
C ASP A 5 35.56 -50.56 57.96
N LEU A 6 34.90 -50.68 59.12
CA LEU A 6 33.60 -50.04 59.36
C LEU A 6 33.69 -48.50 59.37
N ALA A 7 34.79 -47.93 59.86
CA ALA A 7 35.01 -46.49 59.87
C ALA A 7 35.21 -45.95 58.45
N ASP A 8 35.96 -46.67 57.61
CA ASP A 8 36.20 -46.33 56.21
C ASP A 8 34.92 -46.44 55.37
N GLU A 9 34.14 -47.51 55.55
CA GLU A 9 32.82 -47.66 54.91
C GLU A 9 31.86 -46.52 55.30
N LYS A 10 31.82 -46.15 56.58
CA LYS A 10 31.01 -45.02 57.06
C LYS A 10 31.44 -43.69 56.42
N ASN A 11 32.74 -43.47 56.26
CA ASN A 11 33.27 -42.28 55.59
C ASN A 11 32.96 -42.28 54.08
N ALA A 12 33.06 -43.42 53.41
CA ALA A 12 32.67 -43.60 52.01
C ALA A 12 31.15 -43.35 51.80
N LEU A 13 30.31 -43.84 52.72
CA LEU A 13 28.87 -43.58 52.68
C LEU A 13 28.56 -42.09 52.89
N ARG A 14 29.21 -41.43 53.84
CA ARG A 14 29.04 -39.98 54.08
C ARG A 14 29.41 -39.14 52.86
N THR A 15 30.52 -39.46 52.20
CA THR A 15 30.94 -38.75 50.98
C THR A 15 29.95 -38.98 49.84
N ARG A 16 29.50 -40.23 49.62
CA ARG A 16 28.47 -40.54 48.61
C ARG A 16 27.15 -39.82 48.87
N VAL A 17 26.69 -39.78 50.12
CA VAL A 17 25.48 -39.04 50.49
C VAL A 17 25.65 -37.55 50.21
N SER A 18 26.80 -36.96 50.55
CA SER A 18 27.07 -35.54 50.27
C SER A 18 27.04 -35.21 48.78
N VAL A 19 27.60 -36.08 47.92
CA VAL A 19 27.55 -35.92 46.46
C VAL A 19 26.11 -36.02 45.96
N LEU A 20 25.35 -37.01 46.40
CA LEU A 20 23.94 -37.17 46.02
C LEU A 20 23.08 -35.99 46.45
N GLU A 21 23.33 -35.41 47.63
CA GLU A 21 22.65 -34.20 48.09
C GLU A 21 22.95 -32.99 47.20
N GLN A 22 24.20 -32.82 46.76
CA GLN A 22 24.58 -31.76 45.83
C GLN A 22 23.93 -31.96 44.46
N GLU A 23 23.96 -33.18 43.91
CA GLU A 23 23.30 -33.51 42.65
C GLU A 23 21.79 -33.29 42.72
N LEU A 24 21.14 -33.67 43.81
CA LEU A 24 19.70 -33.46 44.00
C LEU A 24 19.36 -31.97 44.06
N ARG A 25 20.17 -31.15 44.75
CA ARG A 25 20.01 -29.69 44.76
C ARG A 25 20.18 -29.10 43.36
N GLN A 26 21.20 -29.53 42.62
CA GLN A 26 21.43 -29.08 41.25
C GLN A 26 20.26 -29.43 40.33
N ARG A 27 19.82 -30.70 40.34
CA ARG A 27 18.65 -31.13 39.56
C ARG A 27 17.38 -30.40 39.95
N THR A 28 17.19 -30.09 41.24
CA THR A 28 16.04 -29.31 41.69
C THR A 28 16.09 -27.88 41.14
N ALA A 29 17.27 -27.24 41.15
CA ALA A 29 17.47 -25.93 40.56
C ALA A 29 17.22 -25.92 39.04
N ASP A 30 17.69 -26.94 38.32
CA ASP A 30 17.47 -27.05 36.89
C ASP A 30 16.00 -27.34 36.56
N CYS A 31 15.31 -28.16 37.37
CA CYS A 31 13.86 -28.33 37.27
C CYS A 31 13.10 -27.02 37.49
N THR A 32 13.54 -26.15 38.42
CA THR A 32 12.90 -24.85 38.62
C THR A 32 13.10 -23.92 37.43
N LYS A 33 14.32 -23.84 36.88
CA LYS A 33 14.60 -23.05 35.67
C LYS A 33 13.74 -23.51 34.49
N LEU A 34 13.65 -24.82 34.26
CA LEU A 34 12.84 -25.37 33.16
C LEU A 34 11.35 -25.04 33.33
N ARG A 35 10.83 -25.03 34.56
CA ARG A 35 9.45 -24.59 34.83
C ARG A 35 9.23 -23.10 34.58
N ASP A 36 10.24 -22.27 34.82
CA ASP A 36 10.18 -20.84 34.54
C ASP A 36 10.24 -20.57 33.03
N GLU A 37 11.12 -21.28 32.31
CA GLU A 37 11.22 -21.25 30.85
C GLU A 37 9.92 -21.71 30.18
N LEU A 38 9.29 -22.79 30.67
CA LEU A 38 7.99 -23.25 30.17
C LEU A 38 6.90 -22.19 30.37
N ARG A 39 6.86 -21.52 31.52
CA ARG A 39 5.92 -20.42 31.77
C ARG A 39 6.14 -19.25 30.81
N ALA A 40 7.40 -18.85 30.58
CA ALA A 40 7.72 -17.80 29.62
C ALA A 40 7.33 -18.21 28.18
N PHE A 41 7.53 -19.48 27.82
CA PHE A 41 7.14 -20.00 26.51
C PHE A 41 5.62 -20.01 26.32
N GLU A 42 4.84 -20.35 27.35
CA GLU A 42 3.37 -20.27 27.32
C GLU A 42 2.88 -18.84 27.08
N GLU A 43 3.50 -17.83 27.72
CA GLU A 43 3.17 -16.43 27.47
C GLU A 43 3.50 -16.00 26.05
N LEU A 44 4.66 -16.39 25.53
CA LEU A 44 5.06 -16.13 24.14
C LEU A 44 4.11 -16.80 23.15
N LYS A 45 3.67 -18.04 23.44
CA LYS A 45 2.71 -18.75 22.62
C LYS A 45 1.38 -18.00 22.54
N LYS A 46 0.83 -17.54 23.68
CA LYS A 46 -0.40 -16.72 23.71
C LYS A 46 -0.26 -15.43 22.91
N LYS A 47 0.88 -14.73 23.03
CA LYS A 47 1.16 -13.53 22.23
C LYS A 47 1.23 -13.84 20.74
N ASN A 48 1.90 -14.93 20.34
CA ASN A 48 1.99 -15.36 18.95
C ASN A 48 0.60 -15.69 18.37
N GLU A 49 -0.24 -16.39 19.13
CA GLU A 49 -1.62 -16.68 18.75
C GLU A 49 -2.43 -15.38 18.55
N SER A 50 -2.36 -14.43 19.50
CA SER A 50 -3.05 -13.14 19.35
C SER A 50 -2.57 -12.32 18.14
N GLN A 51 -1.28 -12.37 17.82
CA GLN A 51 -0.72 -11.71 16.64
C GLN A 51 -1.21 -12.37 15.34
N ARG A 52 -1.31 -13.71 15.31
CA ARG A 52 -1.87 -14.42 14.15
C ARG A 52 -3.32 -14.03 13.90
N GLU A 53 -4.13 -13.95 14.95
CA GLU A 53 -5.52 -13.50 14.86
C GLU A 53 -5.62 -12.08 14.31
N LEU A 54 -4.78 -11.16 14.79
CA LEU A 54 -4.72 -9.78 14.28
C LEU A 54 -4.33 -9.73 12.80
N ILE A 55 -3.33 -10.50 12.38
CA ILE A 55 -2.91 -10.57 10.97
C ILE A 55 -4.06 -11.07 10.09
N LEU A 56 -4.81 -12.08 10.54
CA LEU A 56 -5.98 -12.58 9.80
C LEU A 56 -7.09 -11.54 9.70
N ALA A 57 -7.37 -10.81 10.79
CA ALA A 57 -8.34 -9.72 10.78
C ALA A 57 -7.96 -8.61 9.78
N LEU A 58 -6.70 -8.15 9.84
CA LEU A 58 -6.19 -7.12 8.93
C LEU A 58 -6.19 -7.57 7.46
N ARG A 59 -5.92 -8.85 7.19
CA ARG A 59 -6.06 -9.41 5.83
C ARG A 59 -7.50 -9.36 5.36
N GLY A 60 -8.45 -9.74 6.22
CA GLY A 60 -9.88 -9.63 5.92
C GLY A 60 -10.32 -8.19 5.62
N GLU A 61 -9.81 -7.21 6.38
CA GLU A 61 -10.07 -5.79 6.14
C GLU A 61 -9.48 -5.31 4.80
N LEU A 62 -8.25 -5.72 4.46
CA LEU A 62 -7.63 -5.38 3.18
C LEU A 62 -8.41 -5.96 2.00
N ASP A 63 -8.87 -7.20 2.10
CA ASP A 63 -9.67 -7.83 1.04
C ASP A 63 -11.04 -7.14 0.89
N PHE A 64 -11.67 -6.76 2.00
CA PHE A 64 -12.88 -5.95 1.98
C PHE A 64 -12.65 -4.58 1.31
N LEU A 65 -11.59 -3.87 1.68
CA LEU A 65 -11.26 -2.57 1.08
C LEU A 65 -10.94 -2.67 -0.40
N ARG A 66 -10.23 -3.73 -0.82
CA ARG A 66 -9.97 -4.02 -2.24
C ARG A 66 -11.26 -4.24 -3.00
N ALA A 67 -12.18 -5.06 -2.48
CA ALA A 67 -13.48 -5.29 -3.10
C ALA A 67 -14.32 -4.01 -3.17
N ALA A 68 -14.35 -3.21 -2.10
CA ALA A 68 -15.05 -1.93 -2.06
C ALA A 68 -14.47 -0.93 -3.07
N HIS A 69 -13.14 -0.86 -3.18
CA HIS A 69 -12.44 -0.02 -4.14
C HIS A 69 -12.75 -0.44 -5.58
N LEU A 70 -12.67 -1.74 -5.90
CA LEU A 70 -13.02 -2.25 -7.23
C LEU A 70 -14.47 -1.92 -7.59
N SER A 71 -15.41 -2.13 -6.66
CA SER A 71 -16.82 -1.78 -6.84
C SER A 71 -17.02 -0.28 -7.08
N ALA A 72 -16.32 0.58 -6.32
CA ALA A 72 -16.38 2.03 -6.52
C ALA A 72 -15.83 2.47 -7.88
N VAL A 73 -14.73 1.86 -8.34
CA VAL A 73 -14.15 2.11 -9.66
C VAL A 73 -15.12 1.70 -10.76
N GLU A 74 -15.72 0.50 -10.67
CA GLU A 74 -16.74 0.04 -11.63
C GLU A 74 -17.94 0.99 -11.69
N ALA A 75 -18.42 1.46 -10.53
CA ALA A 75 -19.51 2.43 -10.46
C ALA A 75 -19.15 3.76 -11.12
N LEU A 76 -17.92 4.26 -10.92
CA LEU A 76 -17.43 5.47 -11.56
C LEU A 76 -17.29 5.30 -13.08
N GLU A 77 -16.79 4.15 -13.55
CA GLU A 77 -16.69 3.86 -14.98
C GLU A 77 -18.06 3.76 -15.64
N LYS A 78 -19.03 3.13 -14.97
CA LYS A 78 -20.41 3.06 -15.42
C LYS A 78 -21.01 4.45 -15.54
N LYS A 79 -20.85 5.30 -14.52
CA LYS A 79 -21.31 6.70 -14.57
C LYS A 79 -20.65 7.48 -15.71
N LYS A 80 -19.34 7.33 -15.92
CA LYS A 80 -18.62 7.96 -17.04
C LYS A 80 -19.13 7.51 -18.41
N LYS A 81 -19.57 6.24 -18.55
CA LYS A 81 -20.21 5.75 -19.78
C LYS A 81 -21.59 6.39 -19.96
N GLU A 82 -22.41 6.40 -18.92
CA GLU A 82 -23.74 7.01 -18.93
C GLU A 82 -23.71 8.53 -19.23
N ASP A 83 -22.74 9.25 -18.67
CA ASP A 83 -22.54 10.68 -18.92
C ASP A 83 -22.16 10.93 -20.38
N ARG A 84 -21.23 10.15 -20.96
CA ARG A 84 -20.90 10.22 -22.39
C ARG A 84 -22.08 9.88 -23.30
N ASP A 85 -22.86 8.86 -22.95
CA ASP A 85 -24.07 8.49 -23.70
C ASP A 85 -25.15 9.56 -23.61
N ARG A 86 -25.22 10.30 -22.50
CA ARG A 86 -26.12 11.45 -22.33
C ARG A 86 -25.66 12.61 -23.22
N GLU A 87 -24.40 13.00 -23.14
CA GLU A 87 -23.81 14.05 -23.98
C GLU A 87 -23.97 13.75 -25.47
N HIS A 88 -23.73 12.50 -25.88
CA HIS A 88 -23.92 12.07 -27.26
C HIS A 88 -25.39 12.19 -27.71
N ARG A 89 -26.34 11.77 -26.87
CA ARG A 89 -27.78 11.92 -27.14
C ARG A 89 -28.19 13.39 -27.27
N GLU A 90 -27.71 14.24 -26.38
CA GLU A 90 -27.97 15.69 -26.41
C GLU A 90 -27.38 16.35 -27.66
N SER A 91 -26.15 15.97 -28.05
CA SER A 91 -25.50 16.45 -29.26
C SER A 91 -26.27 16.07 -30.53
N ILE A 92 -26.69 14.81 -30.65
CA ILE A 92 -27.50 14.34 -31.79
C ILE A 92 -28.86 15.05 -31.83
N GLN A 93 -29.51 15.25 -30.68
CA GLN A 93 -30.76 16.02 -30.61
C GLN A 93 -30.56 17.47 -31.06
N SER A 94 -29.46 18.11 -30.64
CA SER A 94 -29.12 19.48 -31.06
C SER A 94 -28.88 19.59 -32.57
N ILE A 95 -28.16 18.63 -33.16
CA ILE A 95 -27.91 18.57 -34.60
C ILE A 95 -29.22 18.34 -35.36
N ASN A 96 -30.05 17.40 -34.92
CA ASN A 96 -31.35 17.13 -35.55
C ASN A 96 -32.29 18.34 -35.46
N ALA A 97 -32.28 19.08 -34.34
CA ALA A 97 -33.06 20.31 -34.20
C ALA A 97 -32.60 21.41 -35.17
N ARG A 98 -31.27 21.55 -35.38
CA ARG A 98 -30.71 22.50 -36.35
C ARG A 98 -31.06 22.12 -37.79
N LEU A 99 -30.85 20.85 -38.16
CA LEU A 99 -31.19 20.36 -39.50
C LEU A 99 -32.69 20.42 -39.77
N GLY A 100 -33.53 20.18 -38.76
CA GLY A 100 -34.98 20.33 -38.85
C GLY A 100 -35.44 21.79 -38.99
N ALA A 101 -34.70 22.75 -38.41
CA ALA A 101 -34.97 24.18 -38.58
C ALA A 101 -34.56 24.69 -39.97
N ASP A 102 -33.43 24.22 -40.50
CA ASP A 102 -32.95 24.58 -41.84
C ASP A 102 -33.83 24.00 -42.96
N ALA A 103 -34.59 22.93 -42.67
CA ALA A 103 -35.62 22.41 -43.56
C ALA A 103 -36.87 23.30 -43.66
N SER A 104 -36.91 24.47 -43.02
CA SER A 104 -37.98 25.46 -43.17
C SER A 104 -37.55 26.57 -44.15
N PRO A 105 -37.87 26.46 -45.46
CA PRO A 105 -37.51 27.48 -46.43
C PRO A 105 -38.45 28.68 -46.26
N LYS A 106 -37.99 29.72 -45.58
CA LYS A 106 -38.59 31.06 -45.67
C LYS A 106 -37.51 32.11 -45.95
N ASN A 107 -37.40 32.40 -47.24
CA ASN A 107 -36.91 33.64 -47.86
C ASN A 107 -36.64 34.80 -46.88
N GLY A 108 -35.37 35.15 -46.68
CA GLY A 108 -34.97 36.33 -45.93
C GLY A 108 -33.52 36.70 -46.25
N SER A 109 -33.34 37.67 -47.13
CA SER A 109 -32.06 38.16 -47.67
C SER A 109 -31.03 38.59 -46.62
N PRO A 110 -29.72 38.32 -46.82
CA PRO A 110 -28.66 38.61 -45.86
C PRO A 110 -28.24 40.10 -45.90
N LYS A 111 -28.43 40.80 -44.78
CA LYS A 111 -27.90 42.17 -44.60
C LYS A 111 -26.62 42.09 -43.79
N ALA A 112 -25.49 42.29 -44.47
CA ALA A 112 -24.15 42.29 -43.90
C ALA A 112 -23.99 43.43 -42.88
N SER A 113 -23.89 43.08 -41.59
CA SER A 113 -23.40 43.99 -40.55
C SER A 113 -22.22 43.34 -39.84
N ALA A 114 -21.10 44.04 -39.83
CA ALA A 114 -19.80 43.59 -39.35
C ALA A 114 -19.84 43.01 -37.91
N PRO A 115 -19.08 41.93 -37.63
CA PRO A 115 -19.10 41.26 -36.35
C PRO A 115 -18.38 42.09 -35.27
N LYS A 116 -19.13 42.52 -34.26
CA LYS A 116 -18.59 43.06 -33.01
C LYS A 116 -17.67 42.01 -32.39
N LEU A 117 -16.39 42.35 -32.19
CA LEU A 117 -15.44 41.55 -31.42
C LEU A 117 -15.98 41.42 -29.98
N GLY A 118 -16.67 40.34 -29.69
CA GLY A 118 -17.06 39.97 -28.33
C GLY A 118 -15.84 39.58 -27.52
N ALA A 119 -15.89 39.78 -26.21
CA ALA A 119 -14.81 39.47 -25.27
C ALA A 119 -14.44 37.97 -25.19
N ALA A 120 -15.21 37.09 -25.85
CA ALA A 120 -14.90 35.68 -26.02
C ALA A 120 -14.12 35.51 -27.34
N GLY A 121 -13.04 34.72 -27.33
CA GLY A 121 -12.25 34.42 -28.54
C GLY A 121 -13.14 34.15 -29.76
N GLY A 122 -12.76 34.72 -30.90
CA GLY A 122 -13.59 34.77 -32.10
C GLY A 122 -12.92 34.12 -33.29
N LEU A 123 -13.75 33.73 -34.25
CA LEU A 123 -13.29 33.39 -35.60
C LEU A 123 -12.86 34.68 -36.31
N VAL A 124 -11.59 34.76 -36.68
CA VAL A 124 -11.04 35.86 -37.48
C VAL A 124 -10.91 35.37 -38.92
N PRO A 125 -11.59 36.00 -39.90
CA PRO A 125 -11.39 35.68 -41.30
C PRO A 125 -10.00 36.17 -41.73
N THR A 126 -9.15 35.24 -42.16
CA THR A 126 -7.85 35.53 -42.78
C THR A 126 -7.89 35.17 -44.26
N SER A 127 -6.91 35.61 -45.05
CA SER A 127 -6.84 35.31 -46.48
C SER A 127 -6.75 33.80 -46.79
N SER A 128 -6.30 32.98 -45.83
CA SER A 128 -6.25 31.52 -45.95
C SER A 128 -7.51 30.81 -45.42
N GLY A 129 -8.49 31.56 -44.92
CA GLY A 129 -9.73 31.03 -44.35
C GLY A 129 -9.98 31.49 -42.91
N PRO A 130 -11.11 31.08 -42.32
CA PRO A 130 -11.45 31.43 -40.94
C PRO A 130 -10.51 30.71 -39.96
N GLN A 131 -9.80 31.48 -39.14
CA GLN A 131 -8.97 30.96 -38.04
C GLN A 131 -9.67 31.19 -36.70
N VAL A 132 -9.61 30.19 -35.82
CA VAL A 132 -10.13 30.28 -34.45
C VAL A 132 -9.03 30.84 -33.55
N LEU A 133 -9.23 32.05 -33.02
CA LEU A 133 -8.30 32.66 -32.08
C LEU A 133 -8.72 32.34 -30.64
N LEU A 134 -8.08 31.34 -30.03
CA LEU A 134 -8.27 31.01 -28.61
C LEU A 134 -7.33 31.88 -27.76
N LYS A 135 -7.87 32.80 -26.95
CA LYS A 135 -7.08 33.35 -25.83
C LYS A 135 -7.04 32.31 -24.73
N SER A 136 -5.85 31.81 -24.40
CA SER A 136 -5.59 31.01 -23.21
C SER A 136 -5.92 31.85 -21.97
N SER A 137 -7.15 31.75 -21.49
CA SER A 137 -7.55 32.35 -20.22
C SER A 137 -6.69 31.81 -19.09
N ASN A 138 -6.26 32.68 -18.18
CA ASN A 138 -5.47 32.38 -16.98
C ASN A 138 -6.26 31.58 -15.91
N ILE A 139 -7.10 30.62 -16.32
CA ILE A 139 -7.76 29.69 -15.38
C ILE A 139 -6.77 28.73 -14.70
N SER A 140 -5.48 28.82 -15.03
CA SER A 140 -4.42 28.16 -14.27
C SER A 140 -4.20 28.73 -12.85
N SER A 141 -4.91 29.80 -12.43
CA SER A 141 -4.65 30.46 -11.14
C SER A 141 -5.67 30.22 -10.03
N LEU A 142 -6.80 29.51 -10.27
CA LEU A 142 -7.84 29.34 -9.24
C LEU A 142 -8.09 27.89 -8.79
N GLY A 143 -7.24 26.94 -9.18
CA GLY A 143 -7.46 25.50 -8.90
C GLY A 143 -6.70 24.94 -7.69
N PHE A 144 -5.59 25.55 -7.28
CA PHE A 144 -4.76 25.05 -6.18
C PHE A 144 -4.69 26.10 -5.07
N ALA A 145 -5.83 26.41 -4.47
CA ALA A 145 -5.80 27.00 -3.14
C ALA A 145 -5.01 26.02 -2.25
N PRO A 146 -4.03 26.48 -1.43
CA PRO A 146 -3.34 25.62 -0.49
C PRO A 146 -4.39 25.01 0.43
N VAL A 147 -4.78 23.77 0.15
CA VAL A 147 -5.68 23.02 1.00
C VAL A 147 -4.95 22.92 2.33
N ARG A 148 -5.44 23.63 3.35
CA ARG A 148 -5.05 23.38 4.74
C ARG A 148 -5.35 21.92 4.99
N ARG A 149 -4.33 21.07 4.90
CA ARG A 149 -4.48 19.66 5.22
C ARG A 149 -4.97 19.60 6.68
N PRO A 150 -5.97 18.76 6.98
CA PRO A 150 -6.43 18.55 8.34
C PRO A 150 -5.23 18.31 9.26
N VAL A 151 -5.24 18.98 10.41
CA VAL A 151 -4.21 18.85 11.44
C VAL A 151 -4.16 17.36 11.84
N ASP A 152 -3.05 16.69 11.52
CA ASP A 152 -2.87 15.31 11.95
C ASP A 152 -2.99 15.21 13.48
N PHE A 153 -3.47 14.06 13.94
CA PHE A 153 -3.93 13.76 15.31
C PHE A 153 -2.87 13.97 16.42
N LEU A 154 -1.64 14.34 16.07
CA LEU A 154 -0.54 14.56 16.99
C LEU A 154 -0.28 16.04 17.34
N GLY A 155 -1.13 16.97 16.89
CA GLY A 155 -1.17 18.35 17.43
C GLY A 155 0.13 19.16 17.30
N GLY A 156 1.08 18.70 16.48
CA GLY A 156 2.36 19.37 16.28
C GLY A 156 2.19 20.54 15.31
N GLN A 157 2.50 21.75 15.76
CA GLN A 157 2.89 22.83 14.87
C GLN A 157 4.03 22.32 13.99
N GLN A 158 3.73 21.84 12.78
CA GLN A 158 4.78 21.65 11.79
C GLN A 158 5.24 23.05 11.40
N ASN A 159 6.40 23.37 11.98
CA ASN A 159 7.23 24.51 11.67
C ASN A 159 7.16 24.84 10.18
N SER A 160 7.04 26.14 9.93
CA SER A 160 7.14 26.84 8.64
C SER A 160 8.51 26.69 7.98
N LEU A 161 9.08 25.49 7.98
CA LEU A 161 10.25 25.12 7.22
C LEU A 161 9.83 24.90 5.77
N GLN A 162 10.00 25.98 5.01
CA GLN A 162 10.37 25.94 3.60
C GLN A 162 9.41 25.16 2.70
N GLN A 163 8.16 25.64 2.59
CA GLN A 163 7.57 25.75 1.25
C GLN A 163 8.22 26.95 0.55
N CYS A 164 9.51 26.85 0.26
CA CYS A 164 10.13 27.71 -0.72
C CYS A 164 9.68 27.18 -2.07
N GLY A 165 8.84 27.97 -2.75
CA GLY A 165 8.20 27.58 -3.98
C GLY A 165 9.21 27.19 -5.06
N THR A 166 9.11 25.96 -5.53
CA THR A 166 9.45 25.59 -6.91
C THR A 166 8.13 25.32 -7.63
N ALA A 167 7.38 26.40 -7.81
CA ALA A 167 6.31 26.44 -8.79
C ALA A 167 6.95 26.36 -10.19
N GLY A 168 6.72 25.27 -10.90
CA GLY A 168 6.97 25.18 -12.34
C GLY A 168 8.39 24.78 -12.74
N SER A 169 8.74 23.51 -12.57
CA SER A 169 9.63 22.85 -13.52
C SER A 169 9.27 21.38 -13.57
N GLY A 170 8.96 20.85 -14.76
CA GLY A 170 8.80 19.42 -15.03
C GLY A 170 10.12 18.66 -14.85
N HIS A 171 10.64 18.69 -13.63
CA HIS A 171 11.84 17.98 -13.17
C HIS A 171 11.55 17.17 -11.89
N GLY A 172 10.36 17.32 -11.28
CA GLY A 172 9.97 16.49 -10.14
C GLY A 172 9.47 15.10 -10.55
N ASP A 173 8.84 15.00 -11.71
CA ASP A 173 8.24 13.73 -12.17
C ASP A 173 9.31 12.69 -12.51
N GLU A 174 10.45 13.11 -13.08
CA GLU A 174 11.57 12.20 -13.35
C GLU A 174 12.20 11.69 -12.04
N ASP A 175 12.35 12.53 -11.03
CA ASP A 175 12.85 12.14 -9.71
C ASP A 175 11.87 11.21 -8.97
N GLU A 176 10.56 11.46 -9.08
CA GLU A 176 9.54 10.58 -8.51
C GLU A 176 9.47 9.23 -9.24
N ALA A 177 9.54 9.25 -10.58
CA ALA A 177 9.62 8.03 -11.38
C ALA A 177 10.89 7.24 -11.08
N ALA A 178 12.04 7.89 -10.89
CA ALA A 178 13.28 7.23 -10.50
C ALA A 178 13.14 6.54 -9.14
N ARG A 179 12.57 7.22 -8.14
CA ARG A 179 12.29 6.62 -6.82
C ARG A 179 11.31 5.44 -6.91
N LEU A 180 10.27 5.56 -7.73
CA LEU A 180 9.31 4.47 -7.95
C LEU A 180 9.97 3.27 -8.64
N MET A 181 10.81 3.50 -9.65
CA MET A 181 11.56 2.44 -10.33
C MET A 181 12.55 1.74 -9.40
N GLU A 182 13.21 2.47 -8.51
CA GLU A 182 14.09 1.91 -7.48
C GLU A 182 13.32 1.01 -6.51
N MET A 183 12.16 1.45 -6.01
CA MET A 183 11.31 0.61 -5.15
C MET A 183 10.83 -0.66 -5.86
N VAL A 184 10.43 -0.56 -7.13
CA VAL A 184 10.00 -1.74 -7.93
C VAL A 184 11.16 -2.71 -8.15
N HIS A 185 12.38 -2.20 -8.39
CA HIS A 185 13.57 -3.02 -8.53
C HIS A 185 13.92 -3.75 -7.23
N ASP A 186 13.86 -3.05 -6.09
CA ASP A 186 14.10 -3.64 -4.78
C ASP A 186 13.07 -4.71 -4.41
N GLU A 187 11.79 -4.49 -4.75
CA GLU A 187 10.72 -5.47 -4.59
C GLU A 187 10.97 -6.72 -5.46
N ALA A 188 11.41 -6.54 -6.71
CA ALA A 188 11.77 -7.65 -7.59
C ALA A 188 12.95 -8.47 -7.04
N LEU A 189 13.97 -7.81 -6.50
CA LEU A 189 15.10 -8.48 -5.84
C LEU A 189 14.67 -9.24 -4.58
N LEU A 190 13.76 -8.67 -3.79
CA LEU A 190 13.20 -9.36 -2.62
C LEU A 190 12.48 -10.65 -3.03
N ASN A 191 11.68 -10.59 -4.09
CA ASN A 191 10.94 -11.75 -4.60
C ASN A 191 11.88 -12.88 -5.07
N VAL A 192 12.98 -12.54 -5.76
CA VAL A 192 13.99 -13.54 -6.16
C VAL A 192 14.63 -14.18 -4.93
N LYS A 193 15.03 -13.40 -3.92
CA LYS A 193 15.60 -13.93 -2.68
C LYS A 193 14.63 -14.85 -1.94
N TYR A 194 13.34 -14.49 -1.87
CA TYR A 194 12.34 -15.33 -1.24
C TYR A 194 12.12 -16.64 -1.99
N ALA A 195 12.18 -16.63 -3.33
CA ALA A 195 12.10 -17.86 -4.13
C ALA A 195 13.31 -18.78 -3.87
N GLU A 196 14.52 -18.22 -3.80
CA GLU A 196 15.74 -19.00 -3.49
C GLU A 196 15.69 -19.64 -2.10
N VAL A 197 15.20 -18.91 -1.09
CA VAL A 197 15.03 -19.44 0.27
C VAL A 197 14.00 -20.56 0.30
N ALA A 198 12.86 -20.40 -0.39
CA ALA A 198 11.84 -21.43 -0.46
C ALA A 198 12.36 -22.72 -1.12
N ASP A 199 13.12 -22.60 -2.21
CA ASP A 199 13.74 -23.74 -2.89
C ASP A 199 14.78 -24.44 -2.00
N GLN A 200 15.52 -23.68 -1.20
CA GLN A 200 16.52 -24.22 -0.29
C GLN A 200 15.87 -24.95 0.90
N GLU A 201 14.85 -24.38 1.52
CA GLU A 201 14.08 -25.02 2.59
C GLU A 201 13.39 -26.30 2.10
N GLU A 202 12.83 -26.30 0.87
CA GLU A 202 12.24 -27.50 0.29
C GLU A 202 13.28 -28.61 0.06
N LYS A 203 14.48 -28.27 -0.42
CA LYS A 203 15.60 -29.21 -0.56
C LYS A 203 15.98 -29.83 0.77
N GLU A 204 16.16 -29.03 1.82
CA GLU A 204 16.49 -29.52 3.16
C GLU A 204 15.41 -30.46 3.71
N LEU A 205 14.13 -30.13 3.51
CA LEU A 205 13.01 -30.98 3.92
C LEU A 205 13.03 -32.32 3.17
N ARG A 206 13.31 -32.31 1.87
CA ARG A 206 13.44 -33.54 1.08
C ARG A 206 14.62 -34.40 1.55
N GLU A 207 15.77 -33.81 1.83
CA GLU A 207 16.93 -34.53 2.37
C GLU A 207 16.63 -35.15 3.74
N ARG A 208 15.97 -34.41 4.64
CA ARG A 208 15.53 -34.93 5.94
C ARG A 208 14.52 -36.07 5.77
N PHE A 209 13.60 -35.95 4.82
CA PHE A 209 12.61 -36.98 4.54
C PHE A 209 13.27 -38.26 3.99
N GLU A 210 14.24 -38.13 3.08
CA GLU A 210 15.03 -39.27 2.60
C GLU A 210 15.86 -39.91 3.70
N ALA A 211 16.48 -39.12 4.58
CA ALA A 211 17.23 -39.62 5.73
C ALA A 211 16.33 -40.42 6.69
N LEU A 212 15.09 -39.97 6.89
CA LEU A 212 14.10 -40.70 7.69
C LEU A 212 13.68 -42.01 7.03
N ARG A 213 13.57 -42.05 5.69
CA ARG A 213 13.15 -43.24 4.95
C ARG A 213 14.23 -44.32 4.87
N ARG A 214 15.51 -43.96 5.01
CA ARG A 214 16.65 -44.91 5.03
C ARG A 214 16.87 -45.56 6.41
N ARG A 215 16.14 -45.13 7.45
CA ARG A 215 16.23 -45.66 8.81
C ARG A 215 15.22 -46.78 9.04
#